data_AF-A0A2E2MP75-F1
#
_entry.id   AF-A0A2E2MP75-F1
#
_cell.length_a   1.000
_cell.length_b   1.000
_cell.length_c   1.000
_cell.angle_alpha   90.00
_cell.angle_beta   90.00
_cell.angle_gamma   90.00
#
_symmetry.space_group_name_H-M   'P 1'
#
loop_
_entity.id
_entity.type
_entity.pdbx_description
1 polymer ?
#
loop_
_entity_poly.entity_id
_entity_poly.type
_entity_poly.pdbx_seq_one_letter_code
_entity_poly.pdbx_strand_id
1 'polypeptide(L)'
;MTGFFETLIRPDKEELDNMDRREVGRAANILQIGEFQLLQLAYREWHDEDLPESQIGGLFQEYMIDGTVPHWARHFARQIIRLDERGQVDGNDARYHRYDNDYGRVAAPHGIKRFFVATGIVALIFGSGLMGAIMSTGNSVTQFPPYVSEKDVRAATPDELTHQTKIHTPIP
;
A
#
# COMPACT_ATOMS: atom_id res chain seq x y z
N MET A 1 31.11 1.31 -9.09
CA MET A 1 30.12 2.27 -8.55
C MET A 1 28.84 2.33 -9.40
N THR A 2 28.52 1.30 -10.20
CA THR A 2 27.30 1.21 -11.02
C THR A 2 26.12 0.55 -10.30
N GLY A 3 26.36 -0.19 -9.21
CA GLY A 3 25.32 -0.96 -8.51
C GLY A 3 24.20 -0.12 -7.90
N PHE A 4 24.51 0.98 -7.20
CA PHE A 4 23.49 1.74 -6.47
C PHE A 4 22.42 2.39 -7.35
N PHE A 5 22.81 2.98 -8.49
CA PHE A 5 21.86 3.59 -9.42
C PHE A 5 21.01 2.52 -10.12
N GLU A 6 21.57 1.33 -10.32
CA GLU A 6 20.86 0.21 -10.91
C GLU A 6 19.87 -0.44 -9.92
N THR A 7 20.23 -0.53 -8.64
CA THR A 7 19.32 -0.91 -7.54
C THR A 7 18.15 0.08 -7.39
N LEU A 8 18.39 1.39 -7.60
CA LEU A 8 17.32 2.39 -7.55
C LEU A 8 16.38 2.35 -8.77
N ILE A 9 16.87 1.94 -9.94
CA ILE A 9 16.08 1.84 -11.18
C ILE A 9 15.39 0.48 -11.30
N ARG A 10 16.01 -0.58 -10.78
CA ARG A 10 15.51 -1.97 -10.74
C ARG A 10 15.87 -2.60 -9.40
N PRO A 11 15.09 -2.31 -8.34
CA PRO A 11 15.32 -2.92 -7.02
C PRO A 11 15.15 -4.44 -7.05
N ASP A 12 14.45 -4.97 -8.05
CA ASP A 12 14.21 -6.39 -8.32
C ASP A 12 15.37 -7.11 -9.02
N LYS A 13 16.42 -6.40 -9.45
CA LYS A 13 17.54 -7.01 -10.20
C LYS A 13 18.30 -8.08 -9.40
N GLU A 14 18.54 -7.82 -8.12
CA GLU A 14 19.21 -8.80 -7.23
C GLU A 14 18.37 -10.06 -7.01
N GLU A 15 17.04 -9.92 -6.98
CA GLU A 15 16.13 -11.06 -6.96
C GLU A 15 16.19 -11.83 -8.28
N LEU A 16 16.19 -11.13 -9.43
CA LEU A 16 16.23 -11.74 -10.76
C LEU A 16 17.50 -12.58 -11.02
N ASP A 17 18.65 -12.13 -10.54
CA ASP A 17 19.93 -12.83 -10.68
C ASP A 17 20.03 -14.06 -9.74
N ASN A 18 19.25 -14.10 -8.66
CA ASN A 18 19.37 -15.11 -7.61
C ASN A 18 18.12 -15.99 -7.49
N MET A 19 17.99 -16.95 -8.42
CA MET A 19 16.84 -17.86 -8.51
C MET A 19 16.49 -18.55 -7.20
N ASP A 20 17.50 -18.95 -6.41
CA ASP A 20 17.27 -19.67 -5.16
C ASP A 20 16.61 -18.77 -4.10
N ARG A 21 16.95 -17.47 -4.07
CA ARG A 21 16.34 -16.50 -3.14
C ARG A 21 14.87 -16.26 -3.49
N ARG A 22 14.56 -16.18 -4.78
CA ARG A 22 13.18 -16.08 -5.27
C ARG A 22 12.33 -17.27 -4.89
N GLU A 23 12.89 -18.48 -4.90
CA GLU A 23 12.18 -19.68 -4.45
C GLU A 23 11.84 -19.61 -2.95
N VAL A 24 12.78 -19.16 -2.12
CA VAL A 24 12.58 -18.94 -0.67
C VAL A 24 11.47 -17.91 -0.42
N GLY A 25 11.54 -16.75 -1.08
CA GLY A 25 10.50 -15.72 -0.97
C GLY A 25 9.14 -16.20 -1.45
N ARG A 26 9.09 -16.93 -2.57
CA ARG A 26 7.84 -17.54 -3.07
C ARG A 26 7.25 -18.53 -2.07
N ALA A 27 8.07 -19.41 -1.51
CA ALA A 27 7.62 -20.38 -0.52
C ALA A 27 7.12 -19.71 0.77
N ALA A 28 7.78 -18.64 1.22
CA ALA A 28 7.36 -17.87 2.38
C ALA A 28 5.98 -17.22 2.16
N ASN A 29 5.77 -16.67 0.97
CA ASN A 29 4.48 -16.09 0.56
C ASN A 29 3.36 -17.13 0.50
N ILE A 30 3.62 -18.33 -0.04
CA ILE A 30 2.65 -19.45 -0.07
C ILE A 30 2.22 -19.81 1.36
N LEU A 31 3.18 -19.85 2.29
CA LEU A 31 2.94 -20.16 3.70
C LEU A 31 2.44 -18.97 4.52
N GLN A 32 2.36 -17.77 3.94
CA GLN A 32 2.01 -16.52 4.62
C GLN A 32 2.88 -16.23 5.86
N ILE A 33 4.16 -16.58 5.80
CA ILE A 33 5.15 -16.34 6.86
C ILE A 33 6.28 -15.43 6.36
N GLY A 34 7.07 -14.88 7.29
CA GLY A 34 8.29 -14.17 6.92
C GLY A 34 9.37 -15.11 6.38
N GLU A 35 10.24 -14.62 5.48
CA GLU A 35 11.38 -15.40 4.95
C GLU A 35 12.30 -15.91 6.08
N PHE A 36 12.47 -15.13 7.14
CA PHE A 36 13.24 -15.52 8.32
C PHE A 36 12.63 -16.70 9.08
N GLN A 37 11.30 -16.75 9.18
CA GLN A 37 10.61 -17.89 9.78
C GLN A 37 10.72 -19.12 8.88
N LEU A 38 10.65 -18.94 7.56
CA LEU A 38 10.88 -20.04 6.62
C LEU A 38 12.28 -20.63 6.77
N LEU A 39 13.31 -19.81 6.97
CA LEU A 39 14.68 -20.28 7.25
C LEU A 39 14.75 -21.07 8.55
N GLN A 40 14.09 -20.62 9.62
CA GLN A 40 14.06 -21.36 10.90
C GLN A 40 13.35 -22.71 10.76
N LEU A 41 12.21 -22.75 10.05
CA LEU A 41 11.49 -23.98 9.76
C LEU A 41 12.32 -24.96 8.92
N ALA A 42 12.97 -24.45 7.87
CA ALA A 42 13.77 -25.28 6.98
C ALA A 42 15.02 -25.83 7.69
N TYR A 43 15.63 -25.05 8.59
CA TYR A 43 16.73 -25.53 9.43
C TYR A 43 16.26 -26.68 10.31
N ARG A 44 15.12 -26.51 10.99
CA ARG A 44 14.56 -27.54 11.86
C ARG A 44 14.12 -28.78 11.12
N GLU A 45 13.49 -28.65 9.95
CA GLU A 45 13.11 -29.80 9.13
C GLU A 45 14.34 -30.63 8.70
N TRP A 46 15.48 -29.96 8.49
CA TRP A 46 16.71 -30.62 8.05
C TRP A 46 17.56 -31.20 9.19
N HIS A 47 17.65 -30.47 10.30
CA HIS A 47 18.54 -30.80 11.42
C HIS A 47 17.81 -31.42 12.63
N ASP A 48 16.47 -31.44 12.61
CA ASP A 48 15.59 -31.86 13.73
C ASP A 48 15.79 -31.04 15.02
N GLU A 49 16.42 -29.87 14.91
CA GLU A 49 16.72 -28.96 16.03
C GLU A 49 16.32 -27.52 15.70
N ASP A 50 15.96 -26.75 16.72
CA ASP A 50 15.68 -25.31 16.56
C ASP A 50 17.00 -24.56 16.30
N LEU A 51 16.96 -23.57 15.40
CA LEU A 51 18.14 -22.76 15.06
C LEU A 51 18.64 -21.98 16.30
N PRO A 52 19.90 -22.18 16.76
CA PRO A 52 20.41 -21.50 17.94
C PRO A 52 20.51 -19.98 17.75
N GLU A 53 20.14 -19.21 18.77
CA GLU A 53 20.09 -17.74 18.71
C GLU A 53 21.43 -17.10 18.33
N SER A 54 22.55 -17.74 18.68
CA SER A 54 23.90 -17.30 18.30
C SER A 54 24.19 -17.42 16.79
N GLN A 55 23.51 -18.33 16.09
CA GLN A 55 23.71 -18.59 14.65
C GLN A 55 22.71 -17.82 13.78
N ILE A 56 21.56 -17.44 14.34
CA ILE A 56 20.51 -16.66 13.69
C ILE A 56 21.08 -15.40 13.02
N GLY A 57 21.87 -14.60 13.75
CA GLY A 57 22.41 -13.34 13.23
C GLY A 57 23.35 -13.53 12.04
N GLY A 58 24.27 -14.48 12.12
CA GLY A 58 25.23 -14.76 11.05
C GLY A 58 24.54 -15.30 9.79
N LEU A 59 23.61 -16.25 9.98
CA LEU A 59 22.82 -16.80 8.89
C LEU A 59 22.02 -15.73 8.15
N PHE A 60 21.38 -14.81 8.89
CA PHE A 60 20.60 -13.74 8.28
C PHE A 60 21.45 -12.70 7.59
N GLN A 61 22.61 -12.37 8.14
CA GLN A 61 23.55 -11.47 7.48
C GLN A 61 23.97 -12.05 6.13
N GLU A 62 24.39 -13.31 6.11
CA GLU A 62 24.79 -14.02 4.89
C GLU A 62 23.62 -14.11 3.88
N TYR A 63 22.42 -14.46 4.33
CA TYR A 63 21.24 -14.53 3.46
C TYR A 63 20.82 -13.17 2.87
N MET A 64 20.76 -12.12 3.70
CA MET A 64 20.25 -10.81 3.29
C MET A 64 21.26 -10.00 2.50
N ILE A 65 22.53 -10.03 2.92
CA ILE A 65 23.61 -9.19 2.38
C ILE A 65 24.34 -9.90 1.25
N ASP A 66 24.76 -11.15 1.47
CA ASP A 66 25.51 -11.91 0.47
C ASP A 66 24.58 -12.63 -0.52
N GLY A 67 23.28 -12.70 -0.21
CA GLY A 67 22.27 -13.34 -1.06
C GLY A 67 22.44 -14.86 -1.15
N THR A 68 23.30 -15.47 -0.34
CA THR A 68 23.56 -16.90 -0.41
C THR A 68 22.46 -17.66 0.32
N VAL A 69 21.80 -18.55 -0.41
CA VAL A 69 20.73 -19.39 0.15
C VAL A 69 21.31 -20.74 0.55
N PRO A 70 21.25 -21.11 1.83
CA PRO A 70 21.67 -22.43 2.30
C PRO A 70 20.95 -23.56 1.56
N HIS A 71 21.64 -24.67 1.35
CA HIS A 71 21.08 -25.80 0.58
C HIS A 71 19.80 -26.37 1.20
N TRP A 72 19.73 -26.46 2.53
CA TRP A 72 18.53 -26.93 3.25
C TRP A 72 17.35 -25.97 3.05
N ALA A 73 17.58 -24.66 3.07
CA ALA A 73 16.54 -23.64 2.86
C ALA A 73 15.95 -23.73 1.46
N ARG A 74 16.83 -23.83 0.47
CA ARG A 74 16.48 -24.00 -0.95
C ARG A 74 15.68 -25.29 -1.19
N HIS A 75 16.13 -26.40 -0.58
CA HIS A 75 15.43 -27.67 -0.71
C HIS A 75 14.01 -27.58 -0.13
N PHE A 76 13.88 -27.02 1.07
CA PHE A 76 12.59 -26.82 1.72
C PHE A 76 11.67 -25.92 0.90
N ALA A 77 12.17 -24.78 0.39
CA ALA A 77 11.39 -23.87 -0.44
C ALA A 77 10.83 -24.57 -1.70
N ARG A 78 11.66 -25.34 -2.40
CA ARG A 78 11.22 -26.15 -3.56
C ARG A 78 10.19 -27.20 -3.19
N GLN A 79 10.33 -27.82 -2.01
CA GLN A 79 9.36 -28.80 -1.53
C GLN A 79 7.99 -28.16 -1.28
N ILE A 80 7.94 -26.99 -0.65
CA ILE A 80 6.71 -26.22 -0.43
C ILE A 80 6.06 -25.83 -1.76
N ILE A 81 6.83 -25.30 -2.70
CA ILE A 81 6.32 -24.93 -4.04
C ILE A 81 5.70 -26.14 -4.74
N ARG A 82 6.35 -27.32 -4.69
CA ARG A 82 5.79 -28.55 -5.29
C ARG A 82 4.55 -29.07 -4.58
N LEU A 83 4.43 -28.85 -3.27
CA LEU A 83 3.23 -29.22 -2.52
C LEU A 83 2.07 -28.28 -2.86
N ASP A 84 2.35 -26.98 -3.03
CA ASP A 84 1.39 -25.96 -3.43
C ASP A 84 0.84 -26.21 -4.85
N GLU A 85 1.72 -26.56 -5.79
CA GLU A 85 1.33 -26.96 -7.16
C GLU A 85 0.39 -28.18 -7.19
N ARG A 86 0.37 -28.98 -6.11
CA ARG A 86 -0.53 -30.13 -5.94
C ARG A 86 -1.76 -29.81 -5.10
N GLY A 87 -1.91 -28.57 -4.62
CA GLY A 87 -2.98 -28.16 -3.71
C GLY A 87 -2.89 -28.81 -2.32
N GLN A 88 -1.70 -29.24 -1.91
CA GLN A 88 -1.46 -29.96 -0.65
C GLN A 88 -0.86 -29.08 0.46
N VAL A 89 -0.69 -27.79 0.21
CA VAL A 89 -0.22 -26.82 1.21
C VAL A 89 -1.42 -26.06 1.74
N ASP A 90 -1.63 -26.15 3.04
CA ASP A 90 -2.41 -25.16 3.78
C ASP A 90 -1.43 -24.16 4.38
N GLY A 91 -1.38 -22.96 3.82
CA GLY A 91 -0.52 -21.88 4.31
C GLY A 91 -0.90 -21.44 5.72
N ASN A 92 -2.14 -21.70 6.17
CA ASN A 92 -2.59 -21.37 7.51
C ASN A 92 -2.43 -22.53 8.49
N ASP A 93 -1.66 -23.58 8.17
CA ASP A 93 -1.41 -24.69 9.10
C ASP A 93 -0.45 -24.24 10.22
N ALA A 94 -0.86 -24.43 11.47
CA ALA A 94 -0.11 -24.07 12.68
C ALA A 94 1.32 -24.62 12.72
N ARG A 95 1.62 -25.72 12.00
CA ARG A 95 2.99 -26.26 11.88
C ARG A 95 3.98 -25.25 11.29
N TYR A 96 3.53 -24.39 10.38
CA TYR A 96 4.35 -23.39 9.70
C TYR A 96 4.47 -22.09 10.50
N HIS A 97 3.58 -21.88 11.46
CA HIS A 97 3.51 -20.64 12.24
C HIS A 97 4.12 -20.76 13.64
N ARG A 98 4.92 -21.81 13.90
CA ARG A 98 5.58 -22.07 15.20
C ARG A 98 6.37 -20.86 15.72
N TYR A 99 7.02 -20.12 14.83
CA TYR A 99 7.86 -18.97 15.16
C TYR A 99 7.17 -17.62 14.91
N ASP A 100 5.87 -17.63 14.64
CA ASP A 100 5.08 -16.42 14.53
C ASP A 100 4.45 -16.08 15.89
N ASN A 101 4.90 -14.97 16.46
CA ASN A 101 4.44 -14.47 17.76
C ASN A 101 3.01 -13.88 17.71
N ASP A 102 2.51 -13.56 16.51
CA ASP A 102 1.18 -13.00 16.29
C ASP A 102 0.17 -14.05 15.78
N TYR A 103 0.63 -15.24 15.40
CA TYR A 103 -0.24 -16.31 14.93
C TYR A 103 -1.19 -16.81 16.03
N GLY A 104 -2.47 -16.95 15.68
CA GLY A 104 -3.51 -17.36 16.63
C GLY A 104 -4.00 -16.25 17.58
N ARG A 105 -3.49 -15.02 17.49
CA ARG A 105 -4.12 -13.88 18.16
C ARG A 105 -5.46 -13.60 17.50
N VAL A 106 -6.54 -13.95 18.20
CA VAL A 106 -7.90 -13.61 17.79
C VAL A 106 -7.96 -12.10 17.61
N ALA A 107 -8.29 -11.65 16.39
CA ALA A 107 -8.45 -10.24 16.09
C ALA A 107 -9.28 -9.58 17.20
N ALA A 108 -8.76 -8.48 17.78
CA ALA A 108 -9.42 -7.83 18.91
C ALA A 108 -10.91 -7.63 18.58
N PRO A 109 -11.85 -7.98 19.48
CA PRO A 109 -13.27 -8.15 19.13
C PRO A 109 -13.95 -6.89 18.58
N HIS A 110 -13.29 -5.74 18.69
CA HIS A 110 -13.78 -4.44 18.23
C HIS A 110 -12.94 -3.83 17.09
N GLY A 111 -11.98 -4.55 16.51
CA GLY A 111 -11.12 -4.03 15.43
C GLY A 111 -11.92 -3.56 14.21
N ILE A 112 -12.84 -4.40 13.74
CA ILE A 112 -13.73 -4.08 12.60
C ILE A 112 -14.65 -2.90 12.92
N LYS A 113 -15.21 -2.85 14.15
CA LYS A 113 -16.06 -1.72 14.58
C LYS A 113 -15.28 -0.40 14.59
N ARG A 114 -14.05 -0.40 15.12
CA ARG A 114 -13.17 0.78 15.14
C ARG A 114 -12.80 1.23 13.73
N PHE A 115 -12.55 0.30 12.81
CA PHE A 115 -12.29 0.61 11.41
C PHE A 115 -13.48 1.34 10.77
N PHE A 116 -14.69 0.79 10.87
CA PHE A 116 -15.88 1.44 10.30
C PHE A 116 -16.18 2.81 10.93
N VAL A 117 -15.96 2.97 12.24
CA VAL A 117 -16.09 4.27 12.91
C VAL A 117 -15.08 5.28 12.35
N ALA A 118 -13.81 4.90 12.20
CA ALA A 118 -12.78 5.78 11.64
C ALA A 118 -13.10 6.17 10.19
N THR A 119 -13.48 5.20 9.35
CA THR A 119 -13.90 5.45 7.96
C THR A 119 -15.11 6.40 7.91
N GLY A 120 -16.08 6.21 8.80
CA GLY A 120 -17.25 7.10 8.91
C GLY A 120 -16.86 8.54 9.23
N ILE A 121 -15.94 8.75 10.19
CA ILE A 121 -15.45 10.09 10.55
C ILE A 121 -14.77 10.76 9.36
N VAL A 122 -13.89 10.04 8.66
CA VAL A 122 -13.20 10.56 7.47
C VAL A 122 -14.23 10.95 6.39
N ALA A 123 -15.17 10.06 6.08
CA ALA A 123 -16.22 10.35 5.10
C ALA A 123 -17.08 11.57 5.50
N LEU A 124 -17.33 11.76 6.79
CA LEU A 124 -18.08 12.91 7.31
C LEU A 124 -17.30 14.22 7.11
N ILE A 125 -16.00 14.23 7.41
CA ILE A 125 -15.14 15.42 7.24
C ILE A 125 -15.06 15.80 5.76
N PHE A 126 -14.72 14.85 4.89
CA PHE A 126 -14.61 15.13 3.45
C PHE A 126 -15.97 15.43 2.82
N GLY A 127 -17.00 14.68 3.18
CA GLY A 127 -18.35 14.88 2.67
C GLY A 127 -18.96 16.21 3.09
N SER A 128 -18.79 16.63 4.35
CA SER A 128 -19.27 17.94 4.82
C SER A 128 -18.50 19.10 4.19
N GLY A 129 -17.17 18.96 4.01
CA GLY A 129 -16.38 19.96 3.29
C GLY A 129 -16.83 20.12 1.84
N LEU A 130 -17.06 19.01 1.13
CA LEU A 130 -17.52 19.03 -0.26
C LEU A 130 -18.93 19.64 -0.37
N MET A 131 -19.86 19.25 0.51
CA MET A 131 -21.20 19.83 0.54
C MET A 131 -21.19 21.31 0.92
N GLY A 132 -20.36 21.71 1.88
CA GLY A 132 -20.20 23.12 2.25
C GLY A 132 -19.70 23.96 1.08
N ALA A 133 -18.75 23.45 0.28
CA ALA A 133 -18.27 24.12 -0.92
C ALA A 133 -19.37 24.27 -1.99
N ILE A 134 -20.15 23.21 -2.23
CA ILE A 134 -21.27 23.23 -3.18
C ILE A 134 -22.37 24.19 -2.73
N MET A 135 -22.74 24.19 -1.45
CA MET A 135 -23.76 25.10 -0.92
C MET A 135 -23.28 26.56 -0.85
N SER A 136 -21.99 26.80 -0.59
CA SER A 136 -21.43 28.15 -0.56
C SER A 136 -21.27 28.74 -1.96
N THR A 137 -21.05 27.90 -2.97
CA THR A 137 -20.97 28.32 -4.36
C THR A 137 -22.39 28.32 -4.93
N GLY A 138 -23.12 29.43 -4.76
CA GLY A 138 -24.45 29.58 -5.38
C GLY A 138 -24.42 29.31 -6.89
N ASN A 139 -25.58 28.92 -7.46
CA ASN A 139 -25.74 28.52 -8.86
C ASN A 139 -24.92 29.41 -9.82
N SER A 140 -23.77 28.90 -10.25
CA SER A 140 -22.86 29.59 -11.14
C SER A 140 -23.24 29.21 -12.57
N VAL A 141 -23.57 30.20 -13.40
CA VAL A 141 -24.04 29.98 -14.78
C VAL A 141 -22.89 29.59 -15.73
N THR A 142 -21.63 29.75 -15.29
CA THR A 142 -20.44 29.48 -16.11
C THR A 142 -19.25 28.99 -15.27
N GLN A 143 -18.59 27.92 -15.74
CA GLN A 143 -17.40 27.29 -15.14
C GLN A 143 -16.09 28.05 -15.44
N PHE A 144 -16.09 29.00 -16.38
CA PHE A 144 -14.89 29.76 -16.76
C PHE A 144 -14.91 31.18 -16.15
N PRO A 145 -13.75 31.72 -15.71
CA PRO A 145 -13.67 33.08 -15.20
C PRO A 145 -13.95 34.12 -16.31
N PRO A 146 -14.57 35.27 -15.98
CA PRO A 146 -15.02 35.68 -14.65
C PRO A 146 -16.35 35.01 -14.25
N TYR A 147 -16.48 34.64 -12.98
CA TYR A 147 -17.69 34.03 -12.43
C TYR A 147 -18.85 35.02 -12.50
N VAL A 148 -19.67 34.93 -13.55
CA VAL A 148 -20.90 35.74 -13.68
C VAL A 148 -22.00 35.03 -12.90
N SER A 149 -22.52 35.68 -11.86
CA SER A 149 -23.62 35.14 -11.07
C SER A 149 -24.98 35.45 -11.71
N GLU A 150 -26.02 34.64 -11.47
CA GLU A 150 -27.37 34.93 -11.98
C GLU A 150 -27.88 36.31 -11.58
N LYS A 151 -27.41 36.84 -10.44
CA LYS A 151 -27.76 38.17 -9.95
C LYS A 151 -27.18 39.27 -10.85
N ASP A 152 -25.98 39.07 -11.38
CA ASP A 152 -25.34 40.01 -12.30
C ASP A 152 -26.04 40.01 -13.67
N VAL A 153 -26.44 38.83 -14.15
CA VAL A 153 -27.20 38.70 -15.41
C VAL A 153 -28.59 39.32 -15.29
N ARG A 154 -29.26 39.15 -14.15
CA ARG A 154 -30.62 39.68 -13.92
C ARG A 154 -30.64 41.19 -13.72
N ALA A 155 -29.58 41.77 -13.14
CA ALA A 155 -29.42 43.21 -13.03
C ALA A 155 -29.20 43.88 -14.40
N ALA A 156 -28.61 43.17 -15.38
CA ALA A 156 -28.38 43.67 -16.73
C ALA A 156 -29.59 43.53 -17.68
N THR A 157 -30.82 43.65 -17.16
CA THR A 157 -32.03 43.65 -18.01
C THR A 157 -32.17 45.03 -18.70
N PRO A 158 -32.53 45.12 -20.00
CA PRO A 158 -32.26 46.31 -20.85
C PRO A 158 -32.88 47.65 -20.46
N ASP A 159 -33.78 47.68 -19.47
CA ASP A 159 -34.55 48.87 -19.11
C ASP A 159 -33.72 49.95 -18.37
N GLU A 160 -32.59 49.61 -17.74
CA GLU A 160 -31.73 50.62 -17.08
C GLU A 160 -30.64 51.23 -17.99
N LEU A 161 -30.30 50.57 -19.11
CA LEU A 161 -29.24 51.05 -20.02
C LEU A 161 -29.67 52.27 -20.86
N THR A 162 -30.96 52.58 -20.92
CA THR A 162 -31.47 53.76 -21.64
C THR A 162 -31.32 55.07 -20.86
N HIS A 163 -31.01 55.03 -19.56
CA HIS A 163 -30.93 56.24 -18.73
C HIS A 163 -29.52 56.82 -18.51
N GLN A 164 -28.44 56.14 -18.94
CA GLN A 164 -27.06 56.63 -18.72
C GLN A 164 -26.45 57.45 -19.86
N THR A 165 -27.18 57.78 -20.93
CA THR A 165 -26.65 58.70 -21.96
C THR A 165 -27.09 60.13 -21.70
N LYS A 166 -26.38 60.84 -20.80
CA LYS A 166 -26.14 62.29 -20.89
C LYS A 166 -25.23 62.75 -19.75
N ILE A 167 -24.08 63.33 -20.12
CA ILE A 167 -23.43 64.56 -19.58
C ILE A 167 -21.97 64.53 -20.10
N HIS A 168 -21.70 65.16 -21.25
CA HIS A 168 -21.21 66.53 -21.46
C HIS A 168 -19.70 66.70 -21.19
N THR A 169 -18.91 66.62 -22.27
CA THR A 169 -17.50 67.02 -22.33
C THR A 169 -17.39 68.53 -22.56
N PRO A 170 -16.51 69.25 -21.86
CA PRO A 170 -15.90 70.45 -22.40
C PRO A 170 -14.40 70.23 -22.61
N ILE A 171 -13.95 70.42 -23.85
CA ILE A 171 -12.54 70.70 -24.17
C ILE A 171 -12.55 72.10 -24.83
N PRO A 172 -11.61 73.01 -24.50
CA PRO A 172 -11.47 74.27 -25.22
C PRO A 172 -11.09 74.06 -26.70
#